data_AF-A0A2V2NFA6-F1
#
_entry.id   AF-A0A2V2NFA6-F1
#
_cell.length_a   1.000
_cell.length_b   1.000
_cell.length_c   1.000
_cell.angle_alpha   90.00
_cell.angle_beta   90.00
_cell.angle_gamma   90.00
#
_symmetry.space_group_name_H-M   'P 1'
#
loop_
_entity.id
_entity.type
_entity.pdbx_description
1 polymer ?
#
loop_
_entity_poly.entity_id
_entity_poly.type
_entity_poly.pdbx_seq_one_letter_code
_entity_poly.pdbx_strand_id
1 'polypeptide(L)'
;MYEVKVAKLGYRFNHGRDSNLYFWCNKGGKEIDCLIDRSGIELIPVEIKAGRTIFMEYFKNIKYRNKLSGQVPERSFVVYGGDQDQQRTQGRIISFSFLDPVTELL
;
A
#
# COMPACT_ATOMS: atom_id res chain seq x y z
N MET A 1 21.67 -6.27 9.61
CA MET A 1 21.05 -6.46 8.28
C MET A 1 19.68 -7.09 8.48
N TYR A 2 18.60 -6.32 8.34
CA TYR A 2 17.25 -6.85 8.45
C TYR A 2 16.89 -7.50 7.12
N GLU A 3 16.61 -8.79 7.13
CA GLU A 3 16.10 -9.49 5.95
C GLU A 3 14.63 -9.08 5.79
N VAL A 4 14.35 -8.40 4.68
CA VAL A 4 13.04 -7.90 4.30
C VAL A 4 12.62 -8.70 3.08
N LYS A 5 11.41 -9.29 3.12
CA LYS A 5 10.90 -10.07 2.00
C LYS A 5 10.03 -9.18 1.13
N VAL A 6 10.36 -9.12 -0.15
CA VAL A 6 9.57 -8.48 -1.19
C VAL A 6 9.29 -9.52 -2.28
N ALA A 7 8.02 -9.74 -2.61
CA ALA A 7 7.60 -10.72 -3.62
C ALA A 7 6.70 -10.06 -4.67
N LYS A 8 6.86 -10.41 -5.95
CA LYS A 8 6.06 -9.87 -7.07
C LYS A 8 4.65 -10.47 -7.09
N LEU A 9 3.62 -9.66 -7.36
CA LEU A 9 2.24 -10.13 -7.55
C LEU A 9 1.98 -10.52 -9.03
N GLY A 10 1.29 -11.65 -9.24
CA GLY A 10 1.46 -12.48 -10.44
C GLY A 10 0.79 -12.06 -11.75
N TYR A 11 -0.23 -11.19 -11.75
CA TYR A 11 -1.04 -10.98 -12.98
C TYR A 11 -0.21 -10.49 -14.18
N ARG A 12 0.62 -9.45 -14.00
CA ARG A 12 1.49 -8.91 -15.06
C ARG A 12 2.69 -9.81 -15.37
N PHE A 13 3.23 -10.43 -14.32
CA PHE A 13 4.39 -11.32 -14.43
C PHE A 13 4.09 -12.56 -15.24
N ASN A 14 2.90 -13.14 -15.07
CA ASN A 14 2.41 -14.28 -15.86
C ASN A 14 2.26 -13.95 -17.37
N HIS A 15 2.28 -12.67 -17.74
CA HIS A 15 2.26 -12.19 -19.12
C HIS A 15 3.61 -11.62 -19.60
N GLY A 16 4.72 -11.95 -18.92
CA GLY A 16 6.06 -11.52 -19.32
C GLY A 16 6.34 -10.02 -19.15
N ARG A 17 5.48 -9.30 -18.40
CA ARG A 17 5.69 -7.89 -18.06
C ARG A 17 6.25 -7.80 -16.65
N ASP A 18 7.09 -6.79 -16.40
CA ASP A 18 7.48 -6.49 -15.04
C ASP A 18 6.26 -6.16 -14.18
N SER A 19 6.20 -6.80 -13.01
CA SER A 19 5.22 -6.46 -11.99
C SER A 19 5.68 -5.18 -11.31
N ASN A 20 4.79 -4.21 -11.25
CA ASN A 20 4.92 -3.04 -10.41
C ASN A 20 4.20 -3.21 -9.06
N LEU A 21 3.74 -4.42 -8.75
CA LEU A 21 3.05 -4.75 -7.52
C LEU A 21 3.86 -5.76 -6.72
N TYR A 22 4.02 -5.48 -5.43
CA TYR A 22 4.79 -6.31 -4.53
C TYR A 22 4.11 -6.49 -3.17
N PHE A 23 4.28 -7.66 -2.56
CA PHE A 23 4.00 -7.87 -1.14
C PHE A 23 5.24 -7.55 -0.31
N TRP A 24 5.07 -7.02 0.90
CA TRP A 24 6.18 -6.74 1.82
C TRP A 24 5.88 -7.25 3.24
N CYS A 25 6.84 -7.96 3.81
CA CYS A 25 6.82 -8.35 5.22
C CYS A 25 8.24 -8.28 5.81
N ASN A 26 8.35 -7.87 7.07
CA ASN A 26 9.61 -7.90 7.80
C ASN A 26 9.63 -8.98 8.89
N LYS A 27 10.83 -9.28 9.40
CA LYS A 27 11.02 -10.23 10.51
C LYS A 27 10.28 -9.86 11.81
N GLY A 28 9.86 -8.60 11.97
CA GLY A 28 9.11 -8.12 13.13
C GLY A 28 7.60 -8.29 12.99
N GLY A 29 7.11 -9.01 11.97
CA GLY A 29 5.69 -9.25 11.73
C GLY A 29 4.93 -8.01 11.24
N LYS A 30 5.64 -7.03 10.67
CA LYS A 30 5.02 -5.91 9.95
C LYS A 30 4.78 -6.31 8.52
N GLU A 31 3.57 -6.07 8.05
CA GLU A 31 3.12 -6.46 6.72
C GLU A 31 2.50 -5.24 6.03
N ILE A 32 2.71 -5.16 4.72
CA ILE A 32 1.99 -4.24 3.83
C ILE A 32 1.39 -5.12 2.74
N ASP A 33 0.06 -5.05 2.60
CA ASP A 33 -0.69 -5.89 1.66
C ASP A 33 -0.20 -5.70 0.22
N CYS A 34 0.10 -4.45 -0.17
CA CYS A 34 0.63 -4.13 -1.50
C CYS A 34 1.56 -2.91 -1.48
N LEU A 35 2.69 -3.02 -2.18
CA LEU A 35 3.55 -1.90 -2.57
C LEU A 35 3.41 -1.71 -4.08
N ILE A 36 3.04 -0.50 -4.48
CA ILE A 36 3.02 -0.07 -5.88
C ILE A 36 4.37 0.59 -6.19
N ASP A 37 5.06 0.05 -7.18
CA ASP A 37 6.28 0.63 -7.73
C ASP A 37 5.94 1.57 -8.88
N ARG A 38 6.07 2.86 -8.60
CA ARG A 38 5.89 3.92 -9.58
C ARG A 38 7.22 4.17 -10.28
N SER A 39 7.44 3.43 -11.36
CA SER A 39 8.56 3.58 -12.30
C SER A 39 9.95 3.43 -11.67
N GLY A 40 10.11 2.63 -10.62
CA GLY A 40 11.37 2.42 -9.90
C GLY A 40 11.77 3.58 -8.97
N ILE A 41 10.95 4.63 -8.90
CA ILE A 41 11.27 5.86 -8.14
C ILE A 41 10.66 5.81 -6.74
N GLU A 42 9.48 5.20 -6.62
CA GLU A 42 8.66 5.30 -5.42
C GLU A 42 7.94 3.99 -5.15
N LEU A 43 8.03 3.51 -3.92
CA LEU A 43 7.27 2.36 -3.43
C LEU A 43 6.14 2.85 -2.53
N ILE A 44 4.94 2.92 -3.09
CA ILE A 44 3.75 3.45 -2.44
C ILE A 44 3.04 2.30 -1.69
N PRO A 45 2.93 2.37 -0.35
CA PRO A 45 2.25 1.34 0.41
C PRO A 45 0.73 1.50 0.38
N VAL A 46 0.07 0.36 0.23
CA VAL A 46 -1.38 0.19 0.21
C VAL A 46 -1.75 -0.89 1.21
N GLU A 47 -2.62 -0.56 2.15
CA GLU A 47 -3.27 -1.49 3.07
C GLU A 47 -4.71 -1.71 2.63
N ILE A 48 -5.19 -2.94 2.70
CA ILE A 48 -6.53 -3.34 2.29
C ILE A 48 -7.30 -3.82 3.52
N LYS A 49 -8.49 -3.24 3.75
CA LYS A 49 -9.31 -3.52 4.94
C LYS A 49 -10.79 -3.71 4.57
N ALA A 50 -11.34 -4.90 4.81
CA ALA A 50 -12.74 -5.18 4.51
C ALA A 50 -13.75 -4.38 5.38
N GLY A 51 -13.32 -3.83 6.52
CA GLY A 51 -14.19 -3.11 7.45
C GLY A 51 -14.68 -1.76 6.90
N ARG A 52 -15.95 -1.43 7.17
CA ARG A 52 -16.57 -0.14 6.81
C ARG A 52 -16.18 1.02 7.72
N THR A 53 -15.86 0.72 8.98
CA THR A 53 -15.42 1.74 9.94
C THR A 53 -13.92 1.98 9.79
N ILE A 54 -13.53 3.25 9.72
CA ILE A 54 -12.14 3.67 9.61
C ILE A 54 -11.53 3.67 11.01
N PHE A 55 -10.45 2.91 11.19
CA PHE A 55 -9.64 2.91 12.40
C PHE A 55 -8.26 3.50 12.12
N MET A 56 -7.72 4.23 13.09
CA MET A 56 -6.41 4.86 12.97
C MET A 56 -5.28 3.83 12.82
N GLU A 57 -5.52 2.66 13.38
CA GLU A 57 -4.68 1.47 13.41
C GLU A 57 -4.44 0.91 12.00
N TYR A 58 -5.31 1.19 11.03
CA TYR A 58 -5.10 0.80 9.63
C TYR A 58 -3.81 1.40 9.07
N PHE A 59 -3.36 2.54 9.58
CA PHE A 59 -2.10 3.17 9.16
C PHE A 59 -0.87 2.67 9.93
N LYS A 60 -1.00 1.74 10.89
CA LYS A 60 0.12 1.34 11.78
C LYS A 60 1.33 0.83 10.99
N ASN A 61 1.10 -0.05 10.02
CA ASN A 61 2.18 -0.62 9.22
C ASN A 61 2.66 0.36 8.14
N ILE A 62 1.75 1.11 7.51
CA ILE A 62 2.09 2.21 6.58
C ILE A 62 3.02 3.21 7.25
N LYS A 63 2.71 3.69 8.45
CA LYS A 63 3.56 4.61 9.22
C LYS A 63 4.96 4.05 9.45
N TYR A 64 5.04 2.78 9.83
CA TYR A 64 6.32 2.11 10.04
C TYR A 64 7.13 2.04 8.73
N ARG A 65 6.49 1.64 7.63
CA ARG A 65 7.11 1.52 6.31
C ARG A 65 7.56 2.88 5.77
N ASN A 66 6.76 3.93 5.96
CA ASN A 66 7.07 5.28 5.53
C ASN A 66 8.27 5.85 6.28
N LYS A 67 8.32 5.64 7.60
CA LYS A 67 9.49 6.02 8.41
C LYS A 67 10.77 5.30 7.93
N LEU A 68 10.66 4.05 7.50
CA LEU A 68 11.81 3.27 7.03
C LEU A 68 12.37 3.75 5.69
N SER A 69 11.51 4.18 4.75
CA SER A 69 11.97 4.65 3.42
C SER A 69 11.98 6.15 3.22
N GLY A 70 11.57 6.95 4.19
CA GLY A 70 11.40 8.39 4.01
C GLY A 70 10.25 8.75 3.05
N GLN A 71 9.24 7.88 2.92
CA GLN A 71 8.09 8.10 2.06
C GLN A 71 7.17 9.17 2.65
N VAL A 72 6.62 10.03 1.79
CA VAL A 72 5.64 11.05 2.18
C VAL A 72 4.32 10.37 2.58
N PRO A 73 3.83 10.53 3.83
CA PRO A 73 2.66 9.82 4.32
C PRO A 73 1.41 9.99 3.47
N GLU A 74 1.15 11.21 2.98
CA GLU A 74 -0.03 11.58 2.20
C GLU A 74 -0.15 10.85 0.86
N ARG A 75 0.94 10.20 0.41
CA ARG A 75 0.95 9.37 -0.81
C ARG A 75 0.58 7.92 -0.57
N SER A 76 0.49 7.48 0.68
CA SER A 76 0.12 6.11 1.05
C SER A 76 -1.40 5.93 1.07
N PHE A 77 -1.85 4.69 0.87
CA PHE A 77 -3.28 4.39 0.78
C PHE A 77 -3.75 3.35 1.80
N VAL A 78 -4.95 3.56 2.31
CA VAL A 78 -5.78 2.52 2.90
C VAL A 78 -7.00 2.35 1.99
N VAL A 79 -7.12 1.21 1.34
CA VAL A 79 -8.33 0.81 0.62
C VAL A 79 -9.26 0.12 1.62
N TYR A 80 -10.50 0.59 1.73
CA TYR A 80 -11.42 0.11 2.76
C TYR A 80 -12.86 -0.14 2.30
N GLY A 81 -13.61 -0.91 3.10
CA GLY A 81 -14.99 -1.35 2.85
C GLY A 81 -16.09 -0.29 2.92
N GLY A 82 -15.78 0.96 3.30
CA GLY A 82 -16.78 2.01 3.36
C GLY A 82 -16.99 2.72 2.02
N ASP A 83 -17.65 3.86 2.06
CA ASP A 83 -18.19 4.60 0.91
C ASP A 83 -17.67 6.04 0.81
N GLN A 84 -16.73 6.43 1.67
CA GLN A 84 -16.20 7.79 1.73
C GLN A 84 -14.68 7.80 1.63
N ASP A 85 -14.19 8.60 0.70
CA ASP A 85 -12.77 8.90 0.62
C ASP A 85 -12.38 9.97 1.64
N GLN A 86 -11.19 9.85 2.22
CA GLN A 86 -10.67 10.82 3.18
C GLN A 86 -9.19 11.05 2.99
N GLN A 87 -8.76 12.31 3.04
CA GLN A 87 -7.35 12.66 3.14
C GLN A 87 -6.98 12.89 4.60
N ARG A 88 -5.95 12.20 5.09
CA ARG A 88 -5.42 12.34 6.44
C ARG A 88 -3.92 12.60 6.38
N THR A 89 -3.35 13.10 7.47
CA THR A 89 -1.90 13.31 7.62
C THR A 89 -1.08 12.02 7.62
N GLN A 90 -1.74 10.86 7.61
CA GLN A 90 -1.09 9.54 7.57
C GLN A 90 -1.19 8.87 6.21
N GLY A 91 -1.99 9.43 5.31
CA GLY A 91 -2.31 8.83 4.01
C GLY A 91 -3.76 9.08 3.61
N ARG A 92 -4.11 8.53 2.45
CA ARG A 92 -5.42 8.62 1.83
C ARG A 92 -6.21 7.36 2.13
N ILE A 93 -7.49 7.52 2.46
CA ILE A 93 -8.45 6.44 2.61
C ILE A 93 -9.31 6.46 1.38
N ILE A 94 -9.40 5.32 0.70
CA ILE A 94 -10.10 5.17 -0.57
C ILE A 94 -11.10 4.02 -0.45
N SER A 95 -12.36 4.28 -0.77
CA SER A 95 -13.40 3.24 -0.83
C SER A 95 -13.06 2.18 -1.88
N PHE A 96 -13.37 0.90 -1.61
CA PHE A 96 -13.34 -0.14 -2.66
C PHE A 96 -14.21 0.19 -3.87
N SER A 97 -15.23 1.02 -3.72
CA SER A 97 -16.11 1.43 -4.81
C SER A 97 -15.48 2.47 -5.74
N PHE A 98 -14.35 3.08 -5.36
CA PHE A 98 -13.69 4.13 -6.12
C PHE A 98 -12.16 3.96 -6.10
N LEU A 99 -11.65 2.99 -6.87
CA LEU A 99 -10.23 2.63 -6.85
C LEU A 99 -9.32 3.46 -7.75
N ASP A 100 -9.88 4.35 -8.59
CA ASP A 100 -9.14 5.13 -9.58
C ASP A 100 -7.87 5.79 -9.00
N PRO A 101 -7.90 6.45 -7.82
CA PRO A 101 -6.71 7.09 -7.27
C PRO A 101 -5.54 6.15 -6.95
N VAL A 102 -5.82 4.86 -6.79
CA VAL A 102 -4.82 3.80 -6.55
C VAL A 102 -4.42 3.15 -7.87
N THR A 103 -5.38 2.85 -8.75
CA THR A 103 -5.11 2.14 -10.01
C THR A 103 -4.43 3.01 -11.07
N GLU A 104 -4.59 4.34 -11.02
CA GLU A 104 -3.84 5.29 -11.85
C GLU A 104 -2.32 5.28 -11.59
N LEU A 105 -1.87 4.62 -10.51
CA LEU A 105 -0.45 4.48 -10.18
C LEU A 105 0.19 3.24 -10.83
N LEU A 106 -0.58 2.44 -11.57
CA LEU A 106 -0.15 1.16 -12.14
C LEU A 106 0.47 1.23 -13.55
#